data_AF-A0A9E3J9X9-F1
#
_entry.id   AF-A0A9E3J9X9-F1
#
_cell.length_a   1.000
_cell.length_b   1.000
_cell.length_c   1.000
_cell.angle_alpha   90.00
_cell.angle_beta   90.00
_cell.angle_gamma   90.00
#
_symmetry.space_group_name_H-M   'P 1'
#
loop_
_entity.id
_entity.type
_entity.pdbx_description
1 polymer ?
#
loop_
_entity_poly.entity_id
_entity_poly.type
_entity_poly.pdbx_seq_one_letter_code
_entity_poly.pdbx_strand_id
1 'polypeptide(L)' 'KTHVASPMTLDQALYEMERVGHDSYLFVDSETKEPSVVYRRHAYDYGVIHLSTDPMVARAHSPAAGDTTGG' A
#
# COMPACT_ATOMS: atom_id res chain seq x y z
N LYS A 1 -9.33 9.41 -1.88
CA LYS A 1 -10.12 8.55 -2.79
C LYS A 1 -9.66 7.13 -2.57
N THR A 2 -10.52 6.27 -2.02
CA THR A 2 -10.16 4.88 -1.72
C THR A 2 -10.25 4.07 -3.01
N HIS A 3 -9.15 3.42 -3.39
CA HIS A 3 -9.10 2.53 -4.55
C HIS A 3 -9.10 1.10 -4.05
N VAL A 4 -10.11 0.33 -4.45
CA VAL A 4 -10.12 -1.12 -4.22
C VAL A 4 -9.15 -1.72 -5.23
N ALA A 5 -7.99 -2.18 -4.75
CA ALA A 5 -7.00 -2.87 -5.57
C ALA A 5 -7.14 -4.37 -5.37
N SER A 6 -7.31 -5.11 -6.46
CA SER A 6 -7.21 -6.58 -6.42
C SER A 6 -5.75 -6.99 -6.21
N PRO A 7 -5.48 -8.09 -5.47
CA PRO A 7 -4.13 -8.63 -5.37
C PRO A 7 -3.61 -8.96 -6.77
N MET A 8 -2.43 -8.47 -7.11
CA MET A 8 -1.80 -8.64 -8.42
C MET A 8 -0.30 -8.86 -8.27
N THR A 9 0.34 -9.42 -9.30
CA THR A 9 1.80 -9.57 -9.31
C THR A 9 2.50 -8.26 -9.65
N LEU A 10 3.80 -8.18 -9.35
CA LEU A 10 4.63 -7.03 -9.72
C LEU A 10 4.55 -6.72 -11.23
N ASP A 11 4.59 -7.73 -12.09
CA ASP A 11 4.52 -7.55 -13.54
C ASP A 11 3.17 -6.94 -13.98
N GLN A 12 2.07 -7.38 -13.37
CA GLN A 12 0.75 -6.81 -13.63
C GLN A 12 0.65 -5.36 -13.16
N ALA A 13 1.24 -5.06 -11.99
CA ALA A 13 1.30 -3.70 -11.47
C ALA A 13 2.13 -2.77 -12.38
N LEU A 14 3.25 -3.25 -12.92
CA LEU A 14 4.04 -2.53 -13.93
C LEU A 14 3.22 -2.25 -15.19
N TYR A 15 2.53 -3.25 -15.72
CA TYR A 15 1.70 -3.10 -16.92
C TYR A 15 0.61 -2.05 -16.73
N GLU A 16 -0.09 -2.07 -15.59
CA GLU A 16 -1.08 -1.04 -15.27
C GLU A 16 -0.44 0.34 -15.06
N MET A 17 0.71 0.43 -14.38
CA MET A 17 1.45 1.68 -14.19
C MET A 17 1.80 2.35 -15.53
N GLU A 18 2.29 1.56 -16.49
CA GLU A 18 2.57 2.01 -17.85
C GLU A 18 1.29 2.45 -18.57
N ARG A 19 0.18 1.72 -18.37
CA ARG A 19 -1.12 2.07 -18.96
C ARG A 19 -1.68 3.39 -18.46
N VAL A 20 -1.50 3.70 -17.17
CA VAL A 20 -1.94 4.99 -16.60
C VAL A 20 -0.89 6.10 -16.85
N GLY A 21 0.34 5.74 -17.20
CA GLY A 21 1.43 6.68 -17.44
C GLY A 21 1.93 7.37 -16.17
N HIS A 22 1.82 6.69 -15.01
CA HIS A 22 2.27 7.23 -13.72
C HIS A 22 3.68 6.76 -13.36
N ASP A 23 4.35 7.54 -12.51
CA ASP A 23 5.71 7.26 -12.05
C ASP A 23 5.74 6.25 -10.90
N SER A 24 4.61 6.07 -10.22
CA SER A 24 4.42 5.16 -9.09
C SER A 24 3.05 4.49 -9.12
N TYR A 25 2.99 3.20 -8.76
CA TYR A 25 1.76 2.43 -8.66
C TYR A 25 1.71 1.62 -7.37
N LEU A 26 0.64 1.79 -6.58
CA LEU A 26 0.36 1.04 -5.36
C LEU A 26 -0.51 -0.18 -5.69
N PHE A 27 -0.06 -1.36 -5.27
CA PHE A 27 -0.76 -2.62 -5.46
C PHE A 27 -0.69 -3.48 -4.20
N VAL A 28 -1.50 -4.53 -4.13
CA VAL A 28 -1.36 -5.56 -3.09
C VAL A 28 -0.69 -6.76 -3.74
N ASP A 29 0.44 -7.18 -3.19
CA ASP A 29 1.19 -8.29 -3.74
C ASP A 29 0.40 -9.60 -3.58
N SER A 30 0.32 -10.38 -4.68
CA SER A 30 -0.47 -11.61 -4.66
C SER A 30 0.15 -12.74 -3.84
N GLU A 31 1.48 -12.74 -3.68
CA GLU A 31 2.26 -13.75 -2.97
C GLU A 31 2.32 -13.45 -1.48
N THR A 32 2.72 -12.23 -1.10
CA THR A 32 2.90 -11.84 0.30
C THR A 32 1.62 -11.30 0.95
N LYS A 33 0.62 -10.92 0.13
CA LYS A 33 -0.59 -10.19 0.56
C LYS A 33 -0.29 -8.83 1.22
N GLU A 34 0.93 -8.32 1.04
CA GLU A 34 1.32 -7.03 1.60
C GLU A 34 1.15 -5.90 0.56
N PRO A 35 0.75 -4.70 0.99
CA PRO A 35 0.72 -3.53 0.12
C PRO A 35 2.13 -3.17 -0.33
N SER A 36 2.32 -3.04 -1.64
CA SER A 36 3.61 -2.77 -2.27
C SER A 36 3.47 -1.63 -3.29
N VAL A 37 4.53 -0.85 -3.47
CA VAL A 37 4.59 0.25 -4.42
C VAL A 37 5.74 0.00 -5.39
N VAL A 38 5.46 0.04 -6.68
CA VAL A 38 6.48 0.12 -7.74
C VAL A 38 6.66 1.57 -8.17
N TYR A 39 7.91 1.99 -8.42
CA TYR A 39 8.22 3.33 -8.90
C TYR A 39 9.41 3.34 -9.88
N ARG A 40 9.46 4.34 -10.75
CA ARG A 40 10.58 4.57 -11.68
C ARG A 40 11.73 5.31 -11.00
N ARG A 41 12.96 4.84 -11.21
CA ARG A 41 14.20 5.52 -10.83
C ARG A 41 14.83 6.22 -12.04
N HIS A 42 15.71 7.19 -11.75
CA HIS A 42 16.53 7.81 -12.78
C HIS A 42 17.47 6.76 -13.40
N ALA A 43 17.62 6.80 -14.73
CA ALA A 43 18.42 5.88 -15.56
C ALA A 43 17.80 4.52 -15.94
N TYR A 44 16.47 4.43 -16.10
CA TYR A 44 15.74 3.23 -16.56
C TYR A 44 15.62 2.08 -15.54
N ASP A 45 15.98 2.33 -14.29
CA ASP A 45 15.76 1.38 -13.19
C ASP A 45 14.33 1.45 -12.66
N TYR A 46 13.82 0.31 -12.19
CA TYR A 46 12.55 0.21 -11.47
C TYR A 46 12.82 -0.25 -10.04
N GLY A 47 12.23 0.44 -9.07
CA GLY A 47 12.30 0.09 -7.67
C GLY A 47 10.96 -0.42 -7.15
N VAL A 48 11.01 -1.35 -6.21
CA VAL A 48 9.84 -1.84 -5.47
C VAL A 48 10.05 -1.58 -3.99
N ILE A 49 9.01 -1.07 -3.32
CA ILE A 49 8.97 -0.92 -1.86
C ILE A 49 7.81 -1.76 -1.35
N HIS A 50 8.11 -2.69 -0.45
CA HIS A 50 7.12 -3.48 0.25
C HIS A 50 6.80 -2.82 1.59
N LEU A 51 5.51 -2.68 1.91
CA LEU A 51 5.05 -2.17 3.18
C LEU A 51 4.62 -3.35 4.05
N SER A 52 5.52 -3.81 4.91
CA SER A 52 5.15 -4.74 5.97
C SER A 52 4.50 -3.96 7.11
N THR A 53 3.27 -4.30 7.46
CA THR A 53 2.57 -3.65 8.56
C THR A 53 3.17 -4.15 9.87
N ASP A 54 3.85 -3.27 10.61
CA ASP A 54 4.30 -3.59 11.95
C ASP A 54 3.07 -3.91 12.83
N PRO A 55 2.96 -5.14 13.37
CA PRO A 55 1.80 -5.56 14.16
C PRO A 55 1.64 -4.75 15.45
N MET A 56 2.67 -4.02 15.90
CA MET A 56 2.61 -3.14 17.07
C MET A 56 1.81 -1.86 16.77
N VAL A 57 1.84 -1.35 15.53
CA VAL A 57 1.09 -0.15 15.10
C VAL A 57 -0.41 -0.45 14.99
N ALA A 58 -0.78 -1.67 14.57
CA ALA A 58 -2.18 -2.09 14.46
C ALA A 58 -2.95 -2.05 15.80
N ARG A 59 -2.24 -2.13 16.93
CA ARG A 59 -2.83 -2.16 18.28
C ARG A 59 -3.01 -0.76 18.90
N ALA A 60 -2.41 0.28 18.31
CA ALA A 60 -2.41 1.63 18.88
C ALA A 60 -3.70 2.44 18.59
N HIS A 61 -4.57 1.98 17.68
CA HIS A 61 -5.87 2.59 17.41
C HIS A 61 -7.02 1.79 18.06
N SER A 62 -6.93 1.52 19.36
CA SER A 62 -8.15 1.37 20.15
C SER A 62 -8.60 2.79 20.51
N PRO A 63 -9.77 3.29 20.06
CA PRO A 63 -10.32 4.50 20.63
C PRO A 63 -10.67 4.14 22.07
N ALA A 64 -9.75 4.44 22.99
CA ALA A 64 -10.01 4.33 24.41
C ALA A 64 -11.28 5.14 24.68
N ALA A 65 -12.28 4.43 25.20
CA ALA A 65 -13.58 4.94 25.55
C ALA A 65 -13.44 6.30 26.25
N GLY A 66 -14.04 7.33 25.66
CA GLY A 66 -14.33 8.57 26.36
C GLY A 66 -15.54 8.34 27.26
N ASP A 67 -15.34 7.66 28.39
CA ASP A 67 -16.25 7.77 29.53
C ASP A 67 -15.83 8.98 30.36
N THR A 68 -16.39 10.17 30.12
CA THR A 68 -16.35 11.22 31.15
C THR A 68 -17.61 12.10 31.09
N THR A 69 -18.54 11.79 31.98
CA THR A 69 -19.14 12.69 32.99
C THR A 69 -19.81 14.02 32.59
N GLY A 70 -21.07 14.16 33.02
CA GLY A 70 -21.70 15.42 33.45
C GLY A 70 -23.10 15.59 32.86
N GLY A 71 -24.19 15.76 33.60
CA GLY A 71 -24.49 15.90 35.02
C GLY A 71 -26.00 16.11 35.14
#